data_AF-A0A973R2D6-F1
#
_entry.id   AF-A0A973R2D6-F1
#
_cell.length_a   1.000
_cell.length_b   1.000
_cell.length_c   1.000
_cell.angle_alpha   90.00
_cell.angle_beta   90.00
_cell.angle_gamma   90.00
#
_symmetry.space_group_name_H-M   'P 1'
#
loop_
_entity.id
_entity.type
_entity.pdbx_description
1 polymer ?
#
loop_
_entity_poly.entity_id
_entity_poly.type
_entity_poly.pdbx_seq_one_letter_code
_entity_poly.pdbx_strand_id
1 'polypeptide(L)'
;SEGMMFVYDPDLQALVVTASGSFEVDKRDLKPEDVVVVDHQLDGGRLRVLSVAGANIKGPSVEAWEVCSLMAAAPKIRVAKDANGIWRPDPEGTVEVPAVRGGLHAHVGVDEADETLIESIAPDRAAYPYGFGCGTDLMVDVAAATVRRSQAINDAADNRSYVRWPMLYHGEMALELWTPDVPDEPLTGLLDLFDPAGRAAIAFRTDNVDQPV
;
A
#
# COMPACT_ATOMS: atom_id res chain seq x y z
N SER A 1 -15.72 1.75 -7.30
CA SER A 1 -15.55 0.89 -6.12
C SER A 1 -14.62 1.58 -5.13
N GLU A 2 -14.45 1.08 -3.91
CA GLU A 2 -13.79 1.80 -2.82
C GLU A 2 -12.27 1.57 -2.69
N GLY A 3 -11.53 1.32 -3.77
CA GLY A 3 -10.08 1.10 -3.70
C GLY A 3 -9.33 2.18 -2.92
N MET A 4 -8.25 1.88 -2.21
CA MET A 4 -7.62 2.79 -1.24
C MET A 4 -6.25 3.30 -1.73
N MET A 5 -5.81 4.45 -1.21
CA MET A 5 -4.40 4.87 -1.29
C MET A 5 -3.89 5.07 0.13
N PHE A 6 -2.61 4.75 0.35
CA PHE A 6 -1.98 4.95 1.64
C PHE A 6 -0.48 5.27 1.53
N VAL A 7 0.03 6.00 2.51
CA VAL A 7 1.45 6.34 2.63
C VAL A 7 1.85 6.25 4.10
N TYR A 8 3.05 5.73 4.37
CA TYR A 8 3.67 5.87 5.69
C TYR A 8 4.42 7.20 5.75
N ASP A 9 4.06 8.06 6.69
CA ASP A 9 4.74 9.33 6.93
C ASP A 9 5.78 9.18 8.05
N PRO A 10 7.09 9.30 7.77
CA PRO A 10 8.12 9.16 8.79
C PRO A 10 8.14 10.28 9.84
N ASP A 11 7.67 11.50 9.51
CA ASP A 11 7.57 12.60 10.46
C ASP A 11 6.41 12.37 11.45
N LEU A 12 5.29 11.81 11.00
CA LEU A 12 4.15 11.43 11.85
C LEU A 12 4.35 10.08 12.55
N GLN A 13 5.25 9.24 12.04
CA GLN A 13 5.37 7.81 12.37
C GLN A 13 4.01 7.09 12.31
N ALA A 14 3.25 7.39 11.26
CA ALA A 14 1.87 6.96 11.12
C ALA A 14 1.52 6.69 9.66
N LEU A 15 0.41 5.97 9.45
CA LEU A 15 -0.18 5.77 8.15
C LEU A 15 -1.14 6.91 7.83
N VAL A 16 -1.03 7.46 6.63
CA VAL A 16 -2.03 8.34 6.03
C VAL A 16 -2.79 7.52 5.00
N VAL A 17 -4.10 7.38 5.18
CA VAL A 17 -4.97 6.58 4.31
C VAL A 17 -6.11 7.43 3.75
N THR A 18 -6.67 7.07 2.60
CA THR A 18 -7.91 7.70 2.15
C THR A 18 -9.08 7.33 3.06
N ALA A 19 -10.01 8.28 3.25
CA ALA A 19 -11.23 8.05 3.98
C ALA A 19 -12.16 7.06 3.25
N SER A 20 -13.11 6.48 3.99
CA SER A 20 -14.10 5.56 3.42
C SER A 20 -15.01 6.26 2.40
N GLY A 21 -15.43 5.50 1.38
CA GLY A 21 -16.42 5.96 0.39
C GLY A 21 -17.76 6.31 1.01
N SER A 22 -18.06 5.82 2.22
CA SER A 22 -19.26 6.22 2.98
C SER A 22 -19.29 7.71 3.35
N PHE A 23 -18.17 8.41 3.23
CA PHE A 23 -18.05 9.86 3.45
C PHE A 23 -18.03 10.65 2.13
N GLU A 24 -18.54 10.07 1.04
CA GLU A 24 -18.66 10.70 -0.28
C GLU A 24 -17.32 11.18 -0.86
N VAL A 25 -16.24 10.48 -0.52
CA VAL A 25 -14.89 10.78 -1.03
C VAL A 25 -14.73 10.30 -2.47
N ASP A 26 -14.40 11.24 -3.37
CA ASP A 26 -13.99 10.91 -4.74
C ASP A 26 -12.48 10.72 -4.79
N LYS A 27 -12.05 9.45 -4.88
CA LYS A 27 -10.62 9.10 -4.90
C LYS A 27 -9.91 9.48 -6.20
N ARG A 28 -10.64 9.97 -7.20
CA ARG A 28 -10.09 10.56 -8.43
C ARG A 28 -9.74 12.04 -8.27
N ASP A 29 -10.23 12.68 -7.20
CA ASP A 29 -10.04 14.11 -6.93
C ASP A 29 -9.86 14.36 -5.42
N LEU A 30 -8.93 13.64 -4.81
CA LEU A 30 -8.68 13.68 -3.36
C LEU A 30 -8.32 15.10 -2.90
N LYS A 31 -8.95 15.52 -1.80
CA LYS A 31 -8.63 16.75 -1.08
C LYS A 31 -7.90 16.44 0.23
N PRO A 32 -7.22 17.42 0.86
CA PRO A 32 -6.59 17.23 2.16
C PRO A 32 -7.54 16.71 3.26
N GLU A 33 -8.83 17.05 3.21
CA GLU A 33 -9.87 16.55 4.12
C GLU A 33 -10.35 15.12 3.83
N ASP A 34 -9.88 14.50 2.74
CA ASP A 34 -10.23 13.14 2.33
C ASP A 34 -9.23 12.10 2.81
N VAL A 35 -8.21 12.51 3.56
CA VAL A 35 -7.24 11.59 4.18
C VAL A 35 -7.42 11.54 5.70
N VAL A 36 -7.10 10.37 6.24
CA VAL A 36 -7.21 10.05 7.67
C VAL A 36 -5.87 9.51 8.12
N VAL A 37 -5.34 10.06 9.21
CA VAL A 37 -4.12 9.55 9.82
C VAL A 37 -4.50 8.47 10.83
N VAL A 38 -3.84 7.31 10.75
CA VAL A 38 -4.06 6.18 11.65
C VAL A 38 -2.74 5.67 12.19
N ASP A 39 -2.77 5.16 13.41
CA ASP A 39 -1.65 4.34 13.92
C ASP A 39 -1.61 3.04 13.11
N HIS A 40 -0.44 2.72 12.57
CA HIS A 40 -0.21 1.48 11.83
C HIS A 40 -0.12 0.26 12.76
N GLN A 41 0.09 0.48 14.07
CA GLN A 41 0.03 -0.55 15.09
C GLN A 41 -1.39 -0.67 15.64
N LEU A 42 -1.93 -1.89 15.62
CA LEU A 42 -3.24 -2.17 16.19
C LEU A 42 -3.13 -2.16 17.73
N ASP A 43 -3.95 -1.34 18.39
CA ASP A 43 -4.00 -1.23 19.86
C ASP A 43 -5.13 -2.10 20.40
N GLY A 44 -4.79 -3.26 20.96
CA GLY A 44 -5.77 -4.20 21.51
C GLY A 44 -6.81 -4.67 20.49
N GLY A 45 -6.41 -4.81 19.21
CA GLY A 45 -7.32 -5.12 18.12
C GLY A 45 -8.26 -3.96 17.77
N ARG A 46 -7.76 -2.72 17.87
CA ARG A 46 -8.47 -1.53 17.39
C ARG A 46 -7.54 -0.67 16.55
N LEU A 47 -8.09 -0.11 15.48
CA LEU A 47 -7.42 0.91 14.71
C LEU A 47 -7.56 2.26 15.42
N ARG A 48 -6.42 2.91 15.72
CA ARG A 48 -6.42 4.22 16.37
C ARG A 48 -6.34 5.31 15.31
N VAL A 49 -7.39 6.11 15.18
CA VAL A 49 -7.39 7.32 14.35
C VAL A 49 -6.65 8.44 15.09
N LEU A 50 -5.67 9.05 14.43
CA LEU A 50 -4.87 10.15 14.94
C LEU A 50 -5.47 11.46 14.42
N SER A 51 -6.26 12.13 15.26
CA SER A 51 -6.93 13.38 14.89
C SER A 51 -6.31 14.59 15.58
N VAL A 52 -6.27 15.71 14.86
CA VAL A 52 -6.02 17.03 15.48
C VAL A 52 -7.24 17.44 16.29
N ALA A 53 -7.02 17.95 17.51
CA ALA A 53 -8.09 18.43 18.38
C ALA A 53 -8.97 19.46 17.66
N GLY A 54 -10.27 19.22 17.63
CA GLY A 54 -11.26 20.11 16.98
C GLY A 54 -11.47 19.88 15.49
N ALA A 55 -10.73 18.95 14.86
CA ALA A 55 -10.98 18.56 13.48
C ALA A 55 -12.21 17.64 13.37
N ASN A 56 -13.02 17.83 12.33
CA ASN A 56 -14.07 16.88 11.96
C ASN A 56 -13.45 15.78 11.10
N ILE A 57 -13.20 14.63 11.72
CA ILE A 57 -12.53 13.49 11.08
C ILE A 57 -13.52 12.56 10.42
N LYS A 58 -13.28 12.26 9.14
CA LYS A 58 -13.92 11.14 8.44
C LYS A 58 -13.37 9.82 8.99
N GLY A 59 -14.13 8.75 8.81
CA GLY A 59 -13.64 7.39 9.08
C GLY A 59 -12.63 6.95 8.01
N PRO A 60 -11.58 6.20 8.39
CA PRO A 60 -10.63 5.66 7.41
C PRO A 60 -11.33 4.66 6.48
N SER A 61 -10.71 4.36 5.35
CA SER A 61 -11.12 3.23 4.51
C SER A 61 -11.30 1.95 5.34
N VAL A 62 -12.29 1.13 4.98
CA VAL A 62 -12.53 -0.18 5.64
C VAL A 62 -11.35 -1.14 5.49
N GLU A 63 -10.50 -0.90 4.48
CA GLU A 63 -9.29 -1.66 4.18
C GLU A 63 -8.07 -1.21 5.01
N ALA A 64 -8.19 -0.14 5.82
CA ALA A 64 -7.08 0.37 6.60
C ALA A 64 -6.50 -0.68 7.57
N TRP A 65 -7.33 -1.63 8.02
CA TRP A 65 -6.90 -2.78 8.80
C TRP A 65 -5.94 -3.70 8.04
N GLU A 66 -6.23 -3.97 6.76
CA GLU A 66 -5.40 -4.79 5.89
C GLU A 66 -4.02 -4.15 5.70
N VAL A 67 -4.00 -2.81 5.54
CA VAL A 67 -2.76 -2.04 5.43
C VAL A 67 -1.98 -1.98 6.75
N CYS A 68 -2.64 -1.84 7.90
CA CYS A 68 -1.93 -1.93 9.17
C CYS A 68 -1.27 -3.30 9.34
N SER A 69 -1.96 -4.37 8.95
CA SER A 69 -1.44 -5.74 9.00
C SER A 69 -0.22 -5.93 8.11
N LEU A 70 -0.30 -5.45 6.86
CA LEU A 70 0.81 -5.55 5.91
C LEU A 70 2.02 -4.71 6.37
N MET A 71 1.78 -3.51 6.92
CA MET A 71 2.83 -2.66 7.46
C MET A 71 3.52 -3.29 8.67
N ALA A 72 2.75 -3.94 9.55
CA ALA A 72 3.30 -4.65 10.71
C ALA A 72 4.09 -5.90 10.33
N ALA A 73 3.79 -6.51 9.17
CA ALA A 73 4.48 -7.68 8.66
C ALA A 73 5.77 -7.35 7.90
N ALA A 74 5.89 -6.12 7.38
CA ALA A 74 7.07 -5.67 6.66
C ALA A 74 8.28 -5.51 7.63
N PRO A 75 9.50 -5.85 7.20
CA PRO A 75 10.69 -5.52 7.97
C PRO A 75 10.82 -4.00 8.09
N LYS A 76 11.51 -3.57 9.15
CA LYS A 76 11.86 -2.15 9.31
C LYS A 76 13.16 -1.84 8.61
N ILE A 77 13.22 -0.66 8.03
CA ILE A 77 14.44 -0.05 7.50
C ILE A 77 14.68 1.28 8.19
N ARG A 78 15.87 1.84 7.99
CA ARG A 78 16.22 3.18 8.46
C ARG A 78 16.17 4.18 7.32
N VAL A 79 15.69 5.37 7.65
CA VAL A 79 15.61 6.51 6.75
C VAL A 79 16.18 7.77 7.41
N ALA A 80 16.67 8.68 6.57
CA ALA A 80 17.12 10.01 6.96
C ALA A 80 16.63 11.04 5.94
N LYS A 81 16.53 12.31 6.35
CA LYS A 81 16.30 13.42 5.43
C LYS A 81 17.60 13.77 4.71
N ASP A 82 17.54 13.87 3.39
CA ASP A 82 18.65 14.41 2.60
C ASP A 82 18.76 15.95 2.74
N ALA A 83 19.69 16.55 2.00
CA ALA A 83 19.92 18.00 2.02
C ALA A 83 18.70 18.84 1.58
N ASN A 84 17.75 18.25 0.86
CA ASN A 84 16.51 18.91 0.44
C ASN A 84 15.34 18.63 1.39
N GLY A 85 15.57 17.87 2.47
CA GLY A 85 14.54 17.50 3.44
C GLY A 85 13.68 16.32 3.01
N ILE A 86 14.11 15.56 2.00
CA ILE A 86 13.37 14.40 1.48
C ILE A 86 13.83 13.14 2.22
N TRP A 87 12.89 12.33 2.69
CA TRP A 87 13.18 11.05 3.33
C TRP A 87 13.74 10.04 2.32
N ARG A 88 14.89 9.44 2.64
CA ARG A 88 15.57 8.42 1.84
C ARG A 88 16.03 7.25 2.69
N PRO A 89 16.13 6.03 2.13
CA PRO A 89 16.82 4.93 2.79
C PRO A 89 18.24 5.33 3.19
N ASP A 90 18.58 5.13 4.46
CA ASP A 90 19.91 5.40 5.00
C ASP A 90 20.20 4.39 6.12
N PRO A 91 21.16 3.45 5.95
CA PRO A 91 21.55 2.50 6.98
C PRO A 91 21.98 3.14 8.31
N GLU A 92 22.51 4.36 8.25
CA GLU A 92 22.93 5.17 9.40
C GLU A 92 21.83 6.15 9.87
N GLY A 93 20.67 6.12 9.22
CA GLY A 93 19.51 6.92 9.57
C GLY A 93 18.98 6.61 10.97
N THR A 94 18.33 7.60 11.59
CA THR A 94 17.84 7.50 12.97
C THR A 94 16.35 7.21 13.09
N VAL A 95 15.61 7.27 11.97
CA VAL A 95 14.17 6.99 11.93
C VAL A 95 13.95 5.61 11.32
N GLU A 96 13.25 4.75 12.06
CA GLU A 96 12.84 3.44 11.56
C GLU A 96 11.41 3.48 11.01
N VAL A 97 11.23 2.89 9.83
CA VAL A 97 9.94 2.80 9.12
C VAL A 97 9.76 1.41 8.54
N PRO A 98 8.51 0.95 8.27
CA PRO A 98 8.30 -0.23 7.45
C PRO A 98 8.99 -0.09 6.08
N ALA A 99 9.49 -1.19 5.51
CA ALA A 99 10.10 -1.19 4.16
C ALA A 99 9.14 -0.72 3.05
N VAL A 100 7.83 -0.83 3.30
CA VAL A 100 6.78 -0.29 2.44
C VAL A 100 6.60 1.20 2.71
N ARG A 101 6.75 2.01 1.66
CA ARG A 101 6.56 3.47 1.69
C ARG A 101 5.10 3.86 1.55
N GLY A 102 4.36 3.15 0.72
CA GLY A 102 2.96 3.40 0.45
C GLY A 102 2.39 2.38 -0.51
N GLY A 103 1.17 2.60 -0.93
CA GLY A 103 0.53 1.71 -1.88
C GLY A 103 -0.84 2.18 -2.30
N LEU A 104 -1.39 1.42 -3.23
CA LEU A 104 -2.76 1.56 -3.70
C LEU A 104 -3.41 0.19 -3.79
N HIS A 105 -4.71 0.22 -3.52
CA HIS A 105 -5.61 -0.85 -3.88
C HIS A 105 -6.52 -0.33 -4.98
N ALA A 106 -6.44 -0.95 -6.16
CA ALA A 106 -7.28 -0.65 -7.30
C ALA A 106 -8.20 -1.83 -7.61
N HIS A 107 -9.43 -1.56 -8.05
CA HIS A 107 -10.34 -2.62 -8.50
C HIS A 107 -10.18 -2.81 -10.01
N VAL A 108 -9.05 -3.37 -10.38
CA VAL A 108 -8.66 -3.67 -11.76
C VAL A 108 -8.11 -5.10 -11.81
N GLY A 109 -8.21 -5.74 -12.96
CA GLY A 109 -7.40 -6.93 -13.26
C GLY A 109 -6.11 -6.50 -13.93
N VAL A 110 -5.01 -7.21 -13.66
CA VAL A 110 -3.72 -6.95 -14.31
C VAL A 110 -3.37 -8.11 -15.23
N ASP A 111 -3.20 -7.81 -16.52
CA ASP A 111 -2.84 -8.79 -17.55
C ASP A 111 -1.32 -9.01 -17.61
N GLU A 112 -0.53 -7.94 -17.44
CA GLU A 112 0.94 -7.99 -17.51
C GLU A 112 1.56 -6.94 -16.58
N ALA A 113 2.74 -7.25 -16.02
CA ALA A 113 3.55 -6.32 -15.25
C ALA A 113 5.04 -6.52 -15.57
N ASP A 114 5.81 -5.42 -15.63
CA ASP A 114 7.26 -5.45 -15.84
C ASP A 114 7.98 -6.04 -14.62
N GLU A 115 8.40 -7.30 -14.74
CA GLU A 115 9.07 -8.06 -13.66
C GLU A 115 10.45 -7.49 -13.27
N THR A 116 11.05 -6.62 -14.09
CA THR A 116 12.33 -5.97 -13.76
C THR A 116 12.16 -4.85 -12.74
N LEU A 117 10.94 -4.33 -12.60
CA LEU A 117 10.59 -3.22 -11.72
C LEU A 117 9.69 -3.65 -10.56
N ILE A 118 8.85 -4.66 -10.81
CA ILE A 118 7.74 -5.04 -9.96
C ILE A 118 7.84 -6.52 -9.62
N GLU A 119 7.83 -6.86 -8.34
CA GLU A 119 7.59 -8.25 -7.93
C GLU A 119 6.09 -8.57 -8.02
N SER A 120 5.72 -9.59 -8.79
CA SER A 120 4.35 -10.12 -8.81
C SER A 120 4.24 -11.35 -7.93
N ILE A 121 3.47 -11.24 -6.83
CA ILE A 121 3.30 -12.34 -5.88
C ILE A 121 2.01 -13.08 -6.17
N ALA A 122 2.11 -14.38 -6.45
CA ALA A 122 0.94 -15.22 -6.68
C ALA A 122 0.10 -15.39 -5.38
N PRO A 123 -1.24 -15.45 -5.50
CA PRO A 123 -2.12 -15.81 -4.40
C PRO A 123 -1.72 -17.15 -3.77
N ASP A 124 -1.66 -17.21 -2.44
CA ASP A 124 -1.43 -18.47 -1.73
C ASP A 124 -2.72 -19.28 -1.68
N ARG A 125 -3.06 -19.96 -2.78
CA ARG A 125 -4.28 -20.77 -2.89
C ARG A 125 -4.28 -22.00 -1.97
N ALA A 126 -3.11 -22.40 -1.44
CA ALA A 126 -3.03 -23.51 -0.50
C ALA A 126 -3.56 -23.09 0.88
N ALA A 127 -3.21 -21.88 1.34
CA ALA A 127 -3.73 -21.31 2.57
C ALA A 127 -5.11 -20.65 2.39
N TYR A 128 -5.35 -20.06 1.22
CA TYR A 128 -6.50 -19.20 0.93
C TYR A 128 -7.21 -19.62 -0.38
N PRO A 129 -7.99 -20.71 -0.37
CA PRO A 129 -8.50 -21.32 -1.60
C PRO A 129 -9.64 -20.56 -2.29
N TYR A 130 -10.26 -19.58 -1.63
CA TYR A 130 -11.45 -18.86 -2.13
C TYR A 130 -11.17 -17.35 -2.29
N GLY A 131 -12.08 -16.67 -2.98
CA GLY A 131 -12.12 -15.21 -3.00
C GLY A 131 -12.62 -14.58 -1.72
N PHE A 132 -12.30 -13.31 -1.53
CA PHE A 132 -12.66 -12.56 -0.33
C PHE A 132 -13.25 -11.20 -0.68
N GLY A 133 -14.12 -10.70 0.19
CA GLY A 133 -14.51 -9.29 0.19
C GLY A 133 -13.56 -8.46 1.06
N CYS A 134 -13.50 -7.18 0.78
CA CYS A 134 -12.75 -6.21 1.57
C CYS A 134 -13.17 -6.11 3.03
N GLY A 135 -12.22 -5.69 3.86
CA GLY A 135 -12.44 -5.36 5.27
C GLY A 135 -12.75 -6.58 6.13
N THR A 136 -12.37 -7.78 5.67
CA THR A 136 -12.55 -9.02 6.42
C THR A 136 -11.26 -9.38 7.16
N ASP A 137 -11.38 -10.03 8.32
CA ASP A 137 -10.21 -10.53 9.09
C ASP A 137 -9.31 -11.44 8.23
N LEU A 138 -9.88 -12.10 7.23
CA LEU A 138 -9.13 -12.93 6.30
C LEU A 138 -8.22 -12.13 5.38
N MET A 139 -8.63 -10.93 4.96
CA MET A 139 -7.79 -10.04 4.16
C MET A 139 -6.62 -9.47 4.96
N VAL A 140 -6.81 -9.24 6.27
CA VAL A 140 -5.74 -8.88 7.21
C VAL A 140 -4.65 -9.95 7.22
N ASP A 141 -5.04 -11.23 7.31
CA ASP A 141 -4.10 -12.36 7.29
C ASP A 141 -3.44 -12.56 5.92
N VAL A 142 -4.22 -12.45 4.82
CA VAL A 142 -3.72 -12.58 3.44
C VAL A 142 -2.67 -11.51 3.14
N ALA A 143 -2.92 -10.26 3.51
CA ALA A 143 -1.99 -9.15 3.27
C ALA A 143 -0.66 -9.37 4.00
N ALA A 144 -0.71 -9.70 5.30
CA ALA A 144 0.49 -9.98 6.08
C ALA A 144 1.24 -11.23 5.60
N ALA A 145 0.53 -12.30 5.24
CA ALA A 145 1.15 -13.51 4.69
C ALA A 145 1.80 -13.26 3.33
N THR A 146 1.24 -12.37 2.52
CA THR A 146 1.79 -12.01 1.20
C THR A 146 3.05 -11.17 1.34
N VAL A 147 3.05 -10.17 2.22
CA VAL A 147 4.24 -9.39 2.56
C VAL A 147 5.39 -10.28 3.05
N ARG A 148 5.12 -11.29 3.89
CA ARG A 148 6.15 -12.23 4.36
C ARG A 148 6.75 -13.12 3.27
N ARG A 149 6.06 -13.30 2.14
CA ARG A 149 6.53 -14.12 1.00
C ARG A 149 7.27 -13.29 -0.05
N SER A 150 7.16 -11.97 0.01
CA SER A 150 7.79 -11.06 -0.95
C SER A 150 9.31 -11.12 -0.85
N GLN A 151 9.99 -11.32 -1.97
CA GLN A 151 11.44 -11.19 -2.07
C GLN A 151 11.83 -9.71 -2.03
N ALA A 152 11.16 -8.84 -2.78
CA ALA A 152 11.51 -7.43 -2.85
C ALA A 152 11.38 -6.70 -1.50
N ILE A 153 10.43 -7.11 -0.65
CA ILE A 153 10.28 -6.54 0.70
C ILE A 153 11.31 -7.10 1.68
N ASN A 154 11.66 -8.39 1.59
CA ASN A 154 12.41 -9.09 2.64
C ASN A 154 13.89 -9.34 2.31
N ASP A 155 14.32 -9.16 1.05
CA ASP A 155 15.70 -9.28 0.62
C ASP A 155 16.29 -7.91 0.28
N ALA A 156 17.23 -7.44 1.11
CA ALA A 156 17.89 -6.15 0.91
C ALA A 156 18.77 -6.08 -0.36
N ALA A 157 19.03 -7.21 -1.03
CA ALA A 157 19.73 -7.27 -2.31
C ALA A 157 18.78 -7.15 -3.51
N ASP A 158 17.46 -7.24 -3.31
CA ASP A 158 16.48 -7.02 -4.36
C ASP A 158 16.31 -5.52 -4.62
N ASN A 159 16.37 -5.12 -5.89
CA ASN A 159 16.33 -3.72 -6.30
C ASN A 159 14.96 -3.29 -6.85
N ARG A 160 13.97 -4.19 -6.88
CA ARG A 160 12.62 -3.86 -7.33
C ARG A 160 11.99 -2.88 -6.35
N SER A 161 11.46 -1.78 -6.88
CA SER A 161 10.88 -0.70 -6.06
C SER A 161 9.39 -0.89 -5.82
N TYR A 162 8.77 -1.89 -6.45
CA TYR A 162 7.34 -2.12 -6.40
C TYR A 162 7.01 -3.58 -6.20
N VAL A 163 5.90 -3.84 -5.53
CA VAL A 163 5.35 -5.19 -5.32
C VAL A 163 3.87 -5.14 -5.66
N ARG A 164 3.36 -6.18 -6.30
CA ARG A 164 1.92 -6.34 -6.55
C ARG A 164 1.42 -7.73 -6.20
N TRP A 165 0.13 -7.84 -5.92
CA TRP A 165 -0.56 -9.12 -5.94
C TRP A 165 -2.05 -8.96 -6.25
N PRO A 166 -2.62 -9.91 -7.02
CA PRO A 166 -4.04 -9.91 -7.28
C PRO A 166 -4.79 -10.30 -6.00
N MET A 167 -5.80 -9.51 -5.69
CA MET A 167 -6.80 -9.81 -4.67
C MET A 167 -7.93 -10.54 -5.37
N LEU A 168 -8.00 -11.88 -5.24
CA LEU A 168 -8.94 -12.73 -5.98
C LEU A 168 -10.39 -12.26 -5.84
N TYR A 169 -11.10 -12.11 -6.97
CA TYR A 169 -12.45 -11.50 -7.10
C TYR A 169 -12.56 -10.03 -6.69
N HIS A 170 -11.46 -9.50 -6.16
CA HIS A 170 -11.25 -8.20 -5.54
C HIS A 170 -10.91 -7.07 -6.51
N GLY A 171 -9.65 -7.16 -6.92
CA GLY A 171 -8.86 -6.12 -7.54
C GLY A 171 -7.37 -6.45 -7.39
N GLU A 172 -6.57 -5.42 -7.15
CA GLU A 172 -5.12 -5.45 -7.12
C GLU A 172 -4.61 -4.64 -5.93
N MET A 173 -3.64 -5.19 -5.20
CA MET A 173 -2.82 -4.41 -4.28
C MET A 173 -1.46 -4.17 -4.93
N ALA A 174 -1.02 -2.91 -4.96
CA ALA A 174 0.30 -2.52 -5.42
C ALA A 174 0.98 -1.62 -4.38
N LEU A 175 2.25 -1.91 -4.09
CA LEU A 175 3.05 -1.26 -3.06
C LEU A 175 4.24 -0.55 -3.69
N GLU A 176 4.59 0.59 -3.10
CA GLU A 176 5.85 1.29 -3.33
C GLU A 176 6.78 1.01 -2.14
N LEU A 177 8.01 0.60 -2.43
CA LEU A 177 9.03 0.32 -1.43
C LEU A 177 9.99 1.50 -1.27
N TRP A 178 10.57 1.61 -0.09
CA TRP A 178 11.67 2.53 0.15
C TRP A 178 12.96 2.01 -0.51
N THR A 179 13.24 2.46 -1.73
CA THR A 179 14.48 2.18 -2.45
C THR A 179 15.23 3.47 -2.77
N PRO A 180 16.54 3.40 -3.14
CA PRO A 180 17.28 4.59 -3.56
C PRO A 180 16.69 5.29 -4.79
N ASP A 181 16.03 4.53 -5.67
CA ASP A 181 15.55 5.00 -6.98
C ASP A 181 14.08 5.44 -6.99
N VAL A 182 13.39 5.37 -5.85
CA VAL A 182 11.98 5.78 -5.76
C VAL A 182 11.84 7.31 -5.91
N PRO A 183 10.80 7.82 -6.61
CA PRO A 183 10.59 9.26 -6.77
C PRO A 183 10.46 10.03 -5.44
N ASP A 184 10.81 11.31 -5.47
CA ASP A 184 10.77 12.22 -4.32
C ASP A 184 9.38 12.29 -3.70
N GLU A 185 8.35 12.38 -4.55
CA GLU A 185 6.94 12.39 -4.15
C GLU A 185 6.41 10.95 -4.03
N PRO A 186 5.85 10.55 -2.87
CA PRO A 186 5.25 9.23 -2.71
C PRO A 186 4.13 8.98 -3.72
N LEU A 187 3.99 7.72 -4.13
CA LEU A 187 2.96 7.23 -5.05
C LEU A 187 3.09 7.71 -6.50
N THR A 188 3.86 8.75 -6.82
CA THR A 188 4.02 9.22 -8.21
C THR A 188 4.56 8.09 -9.09
N GLY A 189 5.62 7.42 -8.64
CA GLY A 189 6.20 6.29 -9.37
C GLY A 189 5.24 5.11 -9.49
N LEU A 190 4.48 4.82 -8.42
CA LEU A 190 3.47 3.76 -8.41
C LEU A 190 2.32 4.04 -9.39
N LEU A 191 1.80 5.27 -9.41
CA LEU A 191 0.72 5.68 -10.31
C LEU A 191 1.19 5.69 -11.77
N ASP A 192 2.43 6.10 -12.03
CA ASP A 192 3.04 6.07 -13.37
C ASP A 192 3.13 4.64 -13.95
N LEU A 193 3.16 3.60 -13.10
CA LEU A 193 3.10 2.21 -13.59
C LEU A 193 1.77 1.91 -14.27
N PHE A 194 0.68 2.48 -13.76
CA PHE A 194 -0.67 2.29 -14.27
C PHE A 194 -1.06 3.36 -15.32
N ASP A 195 -0.28 4.42 -15.52
CA ASP A 195 -0.59 5.44 -16.54
C ASP A 195 -0.06 5.00 -17.93
N PRO A 196 -0.93 4.82 -18.94
CA PRO A 196 -0.50 4.55 -20.32
C PRO A 196 0.33 5.66 -20.95
N ALA A 197 0.21 6.90 -20.46
CA ALA A 197 1.04 8.04 -20.88
C ALA A 197 2.33 8.16 -20.05
N GLY A 198 2.40 7.46 -18.92
CA GLY A 198 3.55 7.39 -18.03
C GLY A 198 4.48 6.24 -18.40
N ARG A 199 4.83 5.41 -17.41
CA ARG A 199 5.73 4.27 -17.61
C ARG A 199 5.01 3.08 -18.24
N ALA A 200 3.70 2.96 -18.01
CA ALA A 200 2.86 1.87 -18.52
C ALA A 200 3.43 0.47 -18.23
N ALA A 201 4.06 0.31 -17.05
CA ALA A 201 4.69 -0.93 -16.63
C ALA A 201 3.67 -1.98 -16.13
N ILE A 202 2.40 -1.60 -15.99
CA ILE A 202 1.29 -2.48 -15.65
C ILE A 202 0.21 -2.34 -16.74
N ALA A 203 -0.05 -3.42 -17.47
CA ALA A 203 -1.21 -3.52 -18.35
C ALA A 203 -2.40 -4.03 -17.54
N PHE A 204 -3.46 -3.23 -17.44
CA PHE A 204 -4.63 -3.54 -16.62
C PHE A 204 -5.94 -3.39 -17.39
N ARG A 205 -6.99 -4.03 -16.87
CA ARG A 205 -8.36 -3.97 -17.37
C ARG A 205 -9.31 -3.56 -16.26
N THR A 206 -10.26 -2.71 -16.62
CA THR A 206 -11.29 -2.18 -15.71
C THR A 206 -12.60 -2.97 -15.77
N ASP A 207 -12.76 -3.84 -16.76
CA ASP A 207 -13.96 -4.63 -17.00
C ASP A 207 -13.88 -6.07 -16.44
N ASN A 208 -12.70 -6.50 -15.97
CA ASN A 208 -12.48 -7.85 -15.48
C ASN A 208 -11.45 -7.86 -14.35
N VAL A 209 -11.81 -8.47 -13.22
CA VAL A 209 -10.89 -8.85 -12.14
C VAL A 209 -10.68 -10.36 -12.24
N ASP A 210 -9.43 -10.81 -12.08
CA ASP A 210 -9.09 -12.23 -12.20
C ASP A 210 -10.02 -13.12 -11.37
N GLN A 211 -10.68 -14.02 -12.11
CA GLN A 211 -11.53 -15.07 -11.58
C GLN A 211 -10.67 -16.35 -11.54
N PRO A 212 -10.66 -17.11 -10.44
CA PRO A 212 -9.98 -18.39 -10.45
C PRO A 212 -10.67 -19.34 -11.44
N VAL A 213 -9.85 -20.00 -12.26
CA VAL A 213 -10.14 -21.33 -12.82
C VAL A 213 -9.86 -22.41 -11.78
#